data_AF-A0A971UKA6-F1
#
_entry.id   AF-A0A971UKA6-F1
#
_cell.length_a   1.000
_cell.length_b   1.000
_cell.length_c   1.000
_cell.angle_alpha   90.00
_cell.angle_beta   90.00
_cell.angle_gamma   90.00
#
_symmetry.space_group_name_H-M   'P 1'
#
loop_
_entity.id
_entity.type
_entity.pdbx_description
1 polymer ?
#
loop_
_entity_poly.entity_id
_entity_poly.type
_entity_poly.pdbx_seq_one_letter_code
_entity_poly.pdbx_strand_id
1 'polypeptide(L)'
;MFQQSELVCLGLAVPLTVPIVLLARDVRLPGVRLLVAAAIAALAATTFTVAEDILWFPVFNALEHASYAAAGVLAAVGCRRLAAWSRRADDKEAAR
;
A
#
# COMPACT_ATOMS: atom_id res chain seq x y z
N MET A 1 20.71 -2.24 3.63
CA MET A 1 20.52 -2.18 2.16
C MET A 1 21.38 -1.02 1.64
N PHE A 2 21.43 -0.71 0.33
CA PHE A 2 22.17 0.49 -0.11
C PHE A 2 21.30 1.72 0.17
N GLN A 3 21.71 2.55 1.13
CA GLN A 3 20.93 3.72 1.59
C GLN A 3 20.55 4.70 0.47
N GLN A 4 21.40 4.80 -0.57
CA GLN A 4 21.10 5.60 -1.77
C GLN A 4 19.88 5.07 -2.53
N SER A 5 19.71 3.75 -2.61
CA SER A 5 18.57 3.13 -3.31
C SER A 5 17.26 3.36 -2.55
N GLU A 6 17.30 3.36 -1.21
CA GLU A 6 16.13 3.63 -0.37
C GLU A 6 15.67 5.08 -0.47
N LEU A 7 16.61 6.03 -0.48
CA LEU A 7 16.30 7.45 -0.70
C LEU A 7 15.66 7.69 -2.07
N VAL A 8 16.15 7.00 -3.11
CA VAL A 8 15.54 7.08 -4.45
C VAL A 8 14.14 6.46 -4.43
N CYS A 9 13.96 5.29 -3.83
CA CYS A 9 12.65 4.65 -3.69
C CYS A 9 11.66 5.53 -2.92
N LEU A 10 12.08 6.14 -1.80
CA LEU A 10 11.25 7.06 -1.02
C LEU A 10 10.92 8.32 -1.83
N GLY A 11 11.92 8.90 -2.50
CA GLY A 11 11.75 10.07 -3.36
C GLY A 11 10.79 9.84 -4.53
N LEU A 12 10.65 8.60 -5.02
CA LEU A 12 9.66 8.21 -6.02
C LEU A 12 8.30 7.86 -5.40
N ALA A 13 8.30 7.14 -4.27
CA ALA A 13 7.08 6.65 -3.64
C ALA A 13 6.20 7.80 -3.09
N VAL A 14 6.81 8.84 -2.51
CA VAL A 14 6.07 10.01 -1.98
C VAL A 14 5.24 10.71 -3.07
N PRO A 15 5.81 11.20 -4.19
CA PRO A 15 5.04 11.90 -5.21
C PRO A 15 4.06 10.98 -5.93
N LEU A 16 4.36 9.68 -6.07
CA LEU A 16 3.43 8.71 -6.68
C LEU A 16 2.24 8.38 -5.77
N THR A 17 2.38 8.48 -4.45
CA THR A 17 1.29 8.21 -3.51
C THR A 17 0.19 9.28 -3.59
N VAL A 18 0.56 10.54 -3.87
CA VAL A 18 -0.40 11.66 -4.00
C VAL A 18 -1.50 11.39 -5.04
N PRO A 19 -1.19 11.10 -6.33
CA PRO A 19 -2.21 10.79 -7.32
C PRO A 19 -2.98 9.51 -7.01
N ILE A 20 -2.36 8.50 -6.38
CA ILE A 20 -3.06 7.28 -5.95
C ILE A 20 -4.18 7.63 -4.95
N VAL A 21 -3.87 8.45 -3.94
CA VAL A 21 -4.84 8.87 -2.93
C VAL A 21 -5.94 9.74 -3.55
N LEU A 22 -5.57 10.68 -4.42
CA LEU A 22 -6.54 11.57 -5.08
C LEU A 22 -7.48 10.78 -5.99
N LEU A 23 -6.95 9.93 -6.87
CA LEU A 23 -7.75 9.13 -7.80
C LEU A 23 -8.69 8.18 -7.05
N ALA A 24 -8.22 7.59 -5.96
CA ALA A 24 -9.02 6.66 -5.17
C ALA A 24 -10.19 7.32 -4.42
N ARG A 25 -10.22 8.66 -4.28
CA ARG A 25 -11.37 9.36 -3.69
C ARG A 25 -12.62 9.25 -4.55
N ASP A 26 -12.45 9.24 -5.86
CA ASP A 26 -13.57 9.23 -6.82
C ASP A 26 -13.97 7.80 -7.23
N VAL A 27 -13.12 6.81 -6.99
CA VAL A 27 -13.36 5.42 -7.34
C VAL A 27 -14.28 4.73 -6.33
N ARG A 28 -15.49 4.39 -6.75
CA ARG A 28 -16.49 3.64 -5.96
C ARG A 28 -16.36 2.12 -6.11
N LEU A 29 -15.14 1.58 -6.04
CA LEU A 29 -14.90 0.14 -6.07
C LEU A 29 -14.71 -0.42 -4.65
N PRO A 30 -15.30 -1.59 -4.34
CA PRO A 30 -15.13 -2.22 -3.04
C PRO A 30 -13.68 -2.67 -2.85
N GLY A 31 -13.08 -2.28 -1.73
CA GLY A 31 -11.70 -2.64 -1.39
C GLY A 31 -10.64 -1.63 -1.84
N VAL A 32 -10.96 -0.63 -2.68
CA VAL A 32 -9.99 0.39 -3.11
C VAL A 32 -9.40 1.16 -1.93
N ARG A 33 -10.21 1.52 -0.92
CA ARG A 33 -9.69 2.16 0.29
C ARG A 33 -8.68 1.31 1.06
N LEU A 34 -8.83 -0.02 1.03
CA LEU A 34 -7.86 -0.94 1.65
C LEU A 34 -6.56 -1.01 0.84
N LEU A 35 -6.66 -0.98 -0.50
CA LEU A 35 -5.48 -0.93 -1.38
C LEU A 35 -4.71 0.39 -1.21
N VAL A 36 -5.42 1.52 -1.05
CA VAL A 36 -4.79 2.81 -0.73
C VAL A 36 -4.13 2.76 0.64
N ALA A 37 -4.82 2.22 1.65
CA ALA A 37 -4.24 2.06 2.98
C ALA A 37 -3.00 1.16 2.96
N ALA A 38 -2.99 0.10 2.12
CA ALA A 38 -1.83 -0.74 1.91
C ALA A 38 -0.65 0.04 1.27
N ALA A 39 -0.93 0.87 0.26
CA ALA A 39 0.08 1.72 -0.37
C ALA A 39 0.68 2.73 0.62
N ILE A 40 -0.16 3.36 1.46
CA ILE A 40 0.29 4.29 2.51
C ILE A 40 1.13 3.54 3.56
N ALA A 41 0.73 2.35 3.99
CA ALA A 41 1.50 1.53 4.93
C ALA A 41 2.86 1.12 4.34
N ALA A 42 2.92 0.79 3.05
CA ALA A 42 4.18 0.51 2.37
C ALA A 42 5.09 1.76 2.29
N LEU A 43 4.53 2.94 2.04
CA LEU A 43 5.28 4.20 2.08
C LEU A 43 5.84 4.50 3.48
N ALA A 44 5.05 4.24 4.52
CA ALA A 44 5.48 4.36 5.90
C ALA A 44 6.65 3.40 6.19
N ALA A 45 6.59 2.16 5.70
CA ALA A 45 7.68 1.20 5.81
C ALA A 45 8.98 1.76 5.22
N THR A 46 8.94 2.24 3.96
CA THR A 46 10.12 2.86 3.30
C THR A 46 10.66 4.06 4.06
N THR A 47 9.79 4.82 4.74
CA THR A 47 10.20 5.96 5.57
C THR A 47 10.92 5.48 6.83
N PHE A 48 10.45 4.39 7.44
CA PHE A 48 11.11 3.78 8.59
C PHE A 48 12.44 3.14 8.22
N THR A 49 12.57 2.51 7.06
CA THR A 49 13.86 2.02 6.54
C THR A 49 14.89 3.16 6.48
N VAL A 50 14.53 4.31 5.90
CA VAL A 50 15.45 5.47 5.85
C VAL A 50 15.76 6.02 7.24
N ALA A 51 14.80 5.99 8.16
CA ALA A 51 14.97 6.51 9.52
C ALA A 51 15.79 5.58 10.43
N GLU A 52 15.81 4.27 10.17
CA GLU A 52 16.54 3.29 10.97
C GLU A 52 18.05 3.52 10.94
N ASP A 53 18.55 3.93 9.78
CA ASP A 53 19.97 4.21 9.53
C ASP A 53 20.45 5.51 10.20
N ILE A 54 19.53 6.38 10.66
CA ILE A 54 19.85 7.71 11.19
C ILE A 54 19.61 7.80 12.70
N LEU A 55 18.55 7.17 13.19
CA LEU A 55 18.04 7.42 14.55
C LEU A 55 18.26 6.24 15.49
N TRP A 56 17.54 5.13 15.27
CA TRP A 56 17.53 4.01 16.21
C TRP A 56 17.12 2.69 15.55
N PHE A 57 18.13 1.97 15.06
CA PHE A 57 17.98 0.76 14.25
C PHE A 57 16.90 -0.24 14.74
N PRO A 58 16.89 -0.75 15.99
CA PRO A 58 15.97 -1.82 16.37
C PRO A 58 14.49 -1.40 16.37
N VAL A 59 14.20 -0.13 16.70
CA VAL A 59 12.83 0.38 16.77
C VAL A 59 12.29 0.62 15.37
N PHE A 60 13.06 1.28 14.52
CA PHE A 60 12.64 1.59 13.16
C PHE A 60 12.58 0.35 12.26
N ASN A 61 13.51 -0.60 12.42
CA ASN A 61 13.43 -1.90 11.76
C ASN A 61 12.14 -2.65 12.14
N ALA A 62 11.73 -2.62 13.42
CA ALA A 62 10.48 -3.25 13.86
C ALA A 62 9.24 -2.54 13.27
N LEU A 63 9.26 -1.20 13.22
CA LEU A 63 8.17 -0.42 12.63
C LEU A 63 8.06 -0.60 11.11
N GLU A 64 9.20 -0.71 10.42
CA GLU A 64 9.27 -1.04 9.00
C GLU A 64 8.59 -2.40 8.74
N HIS A 65 9.04 -3.44 9.44
CA HIS A 65 8.49 -4.79 9.29
C HIS A 65 6.99 -4.84 9.61
N ALA A 66 6.56 -4.17 10.69
CA ALA A 66 5.14 -4.07 11.04
C ALA A 66 4.33 -3.36 9.95
N SER A 67 4.89 -2.32 9.34
CA SER A 67 4.25 -1.55 8.27
C SER A 67 4.14 -2.37 6.98
N TYR A 68 5.17 -3.13 6.61
CA TYR A 68 5.09 -4.07 5.48
C TYR A 68 4.09 -5.19 5.73
N ALA A 69 4.04 -5.74 6.94
CA ALA A 69 3.04 -6.76 7.30
C ALA A 69 1.62 -6.20 7.19
N ALA A 70 1.38 -4.99 7.71
CA ALA A 70 0.10 -4.30 7.58
C ALA A 70 -0.27 -4.04 6.12
N ALA A 71 0.69 -3.58 5.31
CA ALA A 71 0.50 -3.37 3.88
C ALA A 71 0.07 -4.68 3.18
N GLY A 72 0.75 -5.79 3.45
CA GLY A 72 0.42 -7.10 2.89
C GLY A 72 -0.98 -7.57 3.27
N VAL A 73 -1.37 -7.45 4.54
CA VAL A 73 -2.72 -7.82 5.01
C VAL A 73 -3.80 -6.96 4.35
N LEU A 74 -3.61 -5.63 4.34
CA LEU A 74 -4.55 -4.69 3.72
C LEU A 74 -4.70 -4.94 2.22
N ALA A 75 -3.59 -5.18 1.52
CA ALA A 75 -3.59 -5.52 0.10
C ALA A 75 -4.33 -6.83 -0.15
N ALA A 76 -4.04 -7.88 0.62
CA ALA A 76 -4.70 -9.17 0.48
C ALA A 76 -6.22 -9.07 0.68
N VAL A 77 -6.67 -8.36 1.72
CA VAL A 77 -8.11 -8.15 1.98
C VAL A 77 -8.75 -7.28 0.89
N GLY A 78 -8.07 -6.21 0.46
CA GLY A 78 -8.51 -5.34 -0.63
C GLY A 78 -8.71 -6.11 -1.94
N CYS A 79 -7.72 -6.88 -2.36
CA CYS A 79 -7.77 -7.73 -3.55
C CYS A 79 -8.88 -8.79 -3.46
N ARG A 80 -9.05 -9.43 -2.30
CA ARG A 80 -10.15 -10.40 -2.10
C ARG A 80 -11.53 -9.76 -2.27
N ARG A 81 -11.74 -8.55 -1.75
CA ARG A 81 -13.00 -7.81 -1.91
C ARG A 81 -13.25 -7.42 -3.36
N LEU A 82 -12.21 -6.97 -4.05
CA LEU A 82 -12.30 -6.60 -5.46
C LEU A 82 -12.60 -7.82 -6.35
N ALA A 83 -11.91 -8.94 -6.12
CA ALA A 83 -12.15 -10.19 -6.85
C ALA A 83 -13.56 -10.75 -6.59
N ALA A 84 -14.07 -10.66 -5.36
CA ALA A 84 -15.43 -11.08 -5.03
C ALA A 84 -16.49 -10.18 -5.71
N TRP A 85 -16.22 -8.90 -5.88
CA TRP A 85 -17.09 -7.99 -6.63
C TRP A 85 -17.06 -8.26 -8.12
N SER A 86 -15.87 -8.45 -8.71
CA SER A 86 -15.71 -8.76 -10.14
C SER A 86 -16.49 -10.00 -10.54
N ARG A 87 -16.37 -11.10 -9.78
CA ARG A 87 -17.13 -12.33 -10.06
C ARG A 87 -18.65 -12.11 -10.08
N ARG A 88 -19.18 -11.31 -9.14
CA ARG A 88 -20.61 -10.97 -9.09
C ARG A 88 -21.05 -10.08 -10.24
N ALA A 89 -20.15 -9.30 -10.84
CA ALA A 89 -20.45 -8.49 -12.00
C ALA A 89 -20.57 -9.40 -13.23
N ASP A 90 -19.62 -10.31 -13.44
CA ASP A 90 -19.61 -11.28 -14.55
C ASP A 90 -20.87 -12.17 -14.53
N ASP A 91 -21.25 -12.69 -13.35
CA ASP A 91 -22.44 -13.53 -13.18
C ASP A 91 -23.74 -12.80 -13.61
N LYS A 92 -23.82 -11.47 -13.42
CA LYS A 92 -24.97 -10.67 -13.81
C LYS A 92 -25.03 -10.38 -15.30
N GLU A 93 -23.87 -10.30 -15.94
CA GLU A 93 -23.77 -10.08 -17.38
C GLU A 93 -24.09 -11.36 -18.15
N ALA A 94 -23.65 -12.52 -17.67
CA ALA A 94 -23.98 -13.82 -18.23
C ALA A 94 -25.47 -14.23 -18.10
N ALA A 95 -26.21 -13.61 -17.16
CA ALA A 95 -27.62 -13.88 -16.91
C ALA A 95 -28.58 -12.95 -17.69
N ARG A 96 -28.06 -11.99 -18.47
CA ARG A 96 -28.82 -11.10 -19.34
C ARG A 96 -28.82 -11.61 -20.79
#